data_AF-A0A6V8PU51-F1
#
_entry.id   AF-A0A6V8PU51-F1
#
_cell.length_a   1.000
_cell.length_b   1.000
_cell.length_c   1.000
_cell.angle_alpha   90.00
_cell.angle_beta   90.00
_cell.angle_gamma   90.00
#
_symmetry.space_group_name_H-M   'P 1'
#
loop_
_entity.id
_entity.type
_entity.pdbx_description
1 polymer ?
#
loop_
_entity_poly.entity_id
_entity_poly.type
_entity_poly.pdbx_seq_one_letter_code
_entity_poly.pdbx_strand_id
1 'polypeptide(L)'
;MKKTDNQVYQFKITLKRVRPPIWRRIQVPETYTFWDLHVAIQDAMDWSDYHLHQFELVNPSTGIEMEIGIPEDEFESVFGRETL
;
A
#
# COMPACT_ATOMS: atom_id res chain seq x y z
N MET A 1 -24.50 9.87 13.79
CA MET A 1 -23.45 10.89 13.54
C MET A 1 -22.23 10.16 13.00
N LYS A 2 -21.75 10.51 11.79
CA LYS A 2 -20.46 10.01 11.28
C LYS A 2 -19.36 10.62 12.14
N LYS A 3 -18.45 9.81 12.68
CA LYS A 3 -17.22 10.32 13.30
C LYS A 3 -16.47 11.11 12.22
N THR A 4 -16.20 12.39 12.49
CA THR A 4 -15.23 13.16 11.72
C THR A 4 -13.87 12.79 12.28
N ASP A 5 -13.29 11.70 11.78
CA ASP A 5 -11.91 11.33 12.09
C ASP A 5 -11.01 12.43 11.48
N ASN A 6 -10.61 13.35 12.35
CA ASN A 6 -10.03 14.64 11.98
C ASN A 6 -8.49 14.59 11.94
N GLN A 7 -7.92 13.39 12.07
CA GLN A 7 -6.47 13.18 12.00
C GLN A 7 -6.09 12.65 10.62
N VAL A 8 -4.99 13.19 10.12
CA VAL A 8 -4.40 12.80 8.85
C VAL A 8 -2.96 12.37 9.07
N TYR A 9 -2.56 11.32 8.36
CA TYR A 9 -1.16 10.92 8.26
C TYR A 9 -0.55 11.55 7.02
N GLN A 10 0.67 12.08 7.17
CA GLN A 10 1.42 12.63 6.06
C GLN A 10 2.59 11.72 5.70
N PHE A 11 2.51 11.09 4.54
CA PHE A 11 3.54 10.20 4.03
C PHE A 11 4.45 10.89 3.03
N LYS A 12 5.73 10.56 3.06
CA LYS A 12 6.69 10.83 1.98
C LYS A 12 6.98 9.52 1.26
N ILE A 13 6.55 9.41 0.02
CA ILE A 13 6.76 8.23 -0.83
C ILE A 13 7.97 8.52 -1.71
N THR A 14 8.95 7.62 -1.75
CA THR A 14 10.17 7.79 -2.55
C THR A 14 10.48 6.52 -3.32
N LEU A 15 10.70 6.64 -4.63
CA LEU A 15 11.15 5.51 -5.45
C LEU A 15 12.61 5.20 -5.14
N LYS A 16 12.85 3.99 -4.64
CA LYS A 16 14.21 3.50 -4.36
C LYS A 16 14.95 3.26 -5.68
N ARG A 17 16.29 3.38 -5.65
CA ARG A 17 17.20 3.05 -6.77
C ARG A 17 17.08 3.94 -8.03
N VAL A 18 16.36 5.06 -7.97
CA VAL A 18 16.26 6.04 -9.07
C VAL A 18 17.06 7.32 -8.75
N ARG A 19 17.72 7.89 -9.76
CA ARG A 19 18.41 9.19 -9.68
C ARG A 19 18.05 10.08 -10.88
N PRO A 20 17.66 11.35 -10.67
CA PRO A 20 17.44 12.00 -9.37
C PRO A 20 16.27 11.37 -8.59
N PRO A 21 16.21 11.51 -7.25
CA PRO A 21 15.15 10.88 -6.45
C PRO A 21 13.76 11.36 -6.88
N ILE A 22 12.89 10.42 -7.26
CA ILE A 22 11.48 10.68 -7.53
C ILE A 22 10.70 10.44 -6.24
N TRP A 23 9.94 11.45 -5.79
CA TRP A 23 9.15 11.36 -4.56
C TRP A 23 7.84 12.15 -4.65
N ARG A 24 6.91 11.81 -3.77
CA ARG A 24 5.62 12.48 -3.55
C ARG A 24 5.37 12.64 -2.05
N ARG A 25 4.60 13.66 -1.67
CA ARG A 25 4.09 13.83 -0.30
C ARG A 25 2.57 13.87 -0.35
N ILE A 26 1.93 12.95 0.35
CA ILE A 26 0.48 12.82 0.39
C ILE A 26 -0.02 12.90 1.83
N GLN A 27 -1.26 13.35 2.00
CA GLN A 27 -1.99 13.31 3.25
C GLN A 27 -3.18 12.38 3.09
N VAL A 28 -3.34 11.44 4.00
CA VAL A 28 -4.46 10.48 4.00
C VAL A 28 -5.15 10.46 5.36
N PRO A 29 -6.46 10.21 5.43
CA PRO A 29 -7.18 10.00 6.68
C PRO A 29 -6.55 8.90 7.55
N GLU A 30 -6.64 9.03 8.87
CA GLU A 30 -6.16 7.99 9.80
C GLU A 30 -6.88 6.64 9.65
N THR A 31 -8.09 6.65 9.06
CA THR A 31 -8.94 5.48 8.86
C THR A 31 -8.61 4.69 7.60
N TYR A 32 -7.64 5.13 6.79
CA TYR A 32 -7.24 4.41 5.58
C TYR A 32 -6.78 3.00 5.89
N THR A 33 -7.30 2.04 5.14
CA THR A 33 -6.75 0.69 5.08
C THR A 33 -5.46 0.69 4.25
N PHE A 34 -4.72 -0.42 4.25
CA PHE A 34 -3.57 -0.58 3.37
C PHE A 34 -3.96 -0.58 1.88
N TRP A 35 -5.18 -1.04 1.55
CA TRP A 35 -5.73 -0.93 0.20
C TRP A 35 -5.95 0.53 -0.21
N ASP A 36 -6.58 1.34 0.65
CA ASP A 36 -6.79 2.76 0.37
C ASP A 36 -5.46 3.51 0.23
N LEU A 37 -4.46 3.15 1.03
CA LEU A 37 -3.11 3.69 0.92
C LEU A 37 -2.43 3.30 -0.40
N HIS A 38 -2.59 2.05 -0.86
CA HIS A 38 -2.11 1.59 -2.16
C HIS A 38 -2.72 2.44 -3.29
N VAL A 39 -4.03 2.62 -3.31
CA VAL A 39 -4.72 3.45 -4.32
C VAL A 39 -4.18 4.89 -4.30
N ALA A 40 -4.00 5.50 -3.11
CA ALA A 40 -3.43 6.84 -3.02
C ALA A 40 -1.97 6.92 -3.50
N ILE A 41 -1.18 5.85 -3.36
CA ILE A 41 0.18 5.77 -3.92
C ILE A 41 0.13 5.67 -5.45
N GLN A 42 -0.76 4.82 -6.00
CA GLN A 42 -0.95 4.67 -7.45
C GLN A 42 -1.30 6.01 -8.08
N ASP A 43 -2.29 6.72 -7.53
CA ASP A 43 -2.71 8.04 -8.00
C ASP A 43 -1.58 9.08 -7.93
N ALA A 44 -0.83 9.11 -6.83
CA ALA A 44 0.25 10.08 -6.64
C ALA A 44 1.44 9.86 -7.59
N MET A 45 1.67 8.61 -7.98
CA MET A 45 2.74 8.20 -8.89
C MET A 45 2.30 8.11 -10.35
N ASP A 46 1.01 8.31 -10.64
CA ASP A 46 0.39 8.15 -11.97
C ASP A 46 0.58 6.72 -12.52
N TRP A 47 0.32 5.73 -11.67
CA TRP A 47 0.36 4.31 -12.00
C TRP A 47 -1.06 3.75 -12.17
N SER A 48 -1.19 2.62 -12.86
CA SER A 48 -2.48 2.06 -13.30
C SER A 48 -2.80 0.69 -12.68
N ASP A 49 -2.18 0.35 -11.55
CA ASP A 49 -2.45 -0.87 -10.78
C ASP A 49 -2.38 -2.20 -11.57
N TYR A 50 -1.49 -2.28 -12.57
CA TYR A 50 -1.34 -3.48 -13.40
C TYR A 50 -0.50 -4.60 -12.77
N HIS A 51 0.16 -4.32 -11.66
CA HIS A 51 1.10 -5.23 -11.02
C HIS A 51 0.74 -5.42 -9.56
N LEU A 52 1.04 -6.61 -9.05
CA LEU A 52 0.86 -6.94 -7.65
C LEU A 52 1.71 -6.06 -6.75
N HIS A 53 1.18 -5.85 -5.54
CA HIS A 53 1.82 -5.05 -4.52
C HIS A 53 1.68 -5.73 -3.16
N GLN A 54 2.61 -5.38 -2.28
CA GLN A 54 2.58 -5.73 -0.86
C GLN A 54 3.24 -4.63 -0.04
N PHE A 55 2.91 -4.59 1.24
CA PHE A 55 3.53 -3.75 2.25
C PHE A 55 4.28 -4.62 3.24
N GLU A 56 5.53 -4.26 3.52
CA GLU A 56 6.36 -4.88 4.55
C GLU A 56 6.53 -3.88 5.70
N LEU A 57 6.24 -4.31 6.92
CA LEU A 57 6.40 -3.49 8.11
C LEU A 57 6.66 -4.37 9.35
N VAL A 58 7.09 -3.73 10.43
CA VAL A 58 7.21 -4.38 11.73
C VAL A 58 5.95 -4.09 12.53
N ASN A 59 5.30 -5.13 13.05
CA ASN A 59 4.13 -4.98 13.92
C ASN A 59 4.53 -4.19 15.19
N PRO A 60 3.93 -3.03 15.46
CA PRO A 60 4.33 -2.19 16.58
C PRO A 60 4.16 -2.84 17.96
N SER A 61 3.23 -3.79 18.09
CA SER A 61 2.90 -4.45 19.37
C SER A 61 3.75 -5.68 19.63
N THR A 62 4.16 -6.40 18.59
CA THR A 62 4.92 -7.67 18.73
C THR A 62 6.39 -7.55 18.33
N GLY A 63 6.75 -6.54 17.53
CA GLY A 63 8.10 -6.37 16.97
C GLY A 63 8.44 -7.36 15.85
N ILE A 64 7.47 -8.12 15.36
CA ILE A 64 7.66 -9.15 14.32
C ILE A 64 7.40 -8.53 12.93
N GLU A 65 8.21 -8.91 11.95
CA GLU A 65 8.00 -8.55 10.54
C GLU A 65 6.68 -9.13 10.01
N MET A 66 5.95 -8.32 9.26
CA MET A 66 4.67 -8.69 8.69
C MET A 66 4.55 -8.17 7.26
N GLU A 67 3.82 -8.93 6.45
CA GLU A 67 3.49 -8.63 5.07
C GLU A 67 1.98 -8.41 4.94
N ILE A 68 1.58 -7.37 4.22
CA ILE A 68 0.18 -7.04 3.93
C ILE A 68 0.04 -6.88 2.42
N GLY A 69 -0.70 -7.78 1.80
CA GLY A 69 -0.94 -7.78 0.36
C GLY A 69 -2.21 -8.55 0.03
N ILE A 70 -2.29 -9.05 -1.20
CA ILE A 70 -3.40 -9.90 -1.64
C ILE A 70 -3.28 -11.28 -0.94
N PRO A 71 -4.36 -11.81 -0.35
CA PRO A 71 -4.36 -13.15 0.23
C PRO A 71 -3.96 -14.23 -0.80
N GLU A 72 -3.26 -15.28 -0.36
CA GLU A 72 -2.79 -16.36 -1.24
C GLU A 72 -3.94 -17.06 -1.99
N ASP A 73 -5.09 -17.24 -1.33
CA ASP A 73 -6.29 -17.84 -1.90
C ASP A 73 -6.93 -16.95 -2.99
N GLU A 74 -6.87 -15.63 -2.81
CA GLU A 74 -7.27 -14.68 -3.85
C GLU A 74 -6.25 -14.62 -4.99
N PHE A 75 -4.94 -14.71 -4.70
CA PHE A 75 -3.87 -14.78 -5.70
C PHE A 75 -4.05 -15.98 -6.64
N GLU A 76 -4.31 -17.18 -6.11
CA GLU A 76 -4.57 -18.37 -6.94
C GLU A 76 -5.83 -18.21 -7.81
N SER A 77 -6.85 -17.52 -7.30
CA SER A 77 -8.10 -17.28 -8.02
C SER A 77 -7.95 -16.26 -9.17
N VAL A 78 -7.08 -15.27 -9.00
CA VAL A 78 -6.85 -14.18 -9.98
C VAL A 78 -5.89 -14.60 -11.08
N PHE A 79 -4.82 -15.32 -10.74
CA PHE A 79 -3.80 -15.71 -11.73
C PHE A 79 -4.00 -17.10 -12.31
N GLY A 80 -4.92 -17.90 -11.74
CA GLY A 80 -5.16 -19.27 -12.14
C GLY A 80 -3.94 -20.16 -11.86
N ARG A 81 -4.17 -21.36 -11.35
CA ARG A 81 -3.13 -22.40 -11.39
C ARG A 81 -2.93 -22.82 -12.85
N GLU A 82 -2.08 -22.12 -13.60
CA GLU A 82 -1.33 -22.77 -14.67
C GLU A 82 -0.19 -23.57 -14.02
N THR A 83 -0.56 -24.69 -13.38
CA THR A 83 0.37 -25.80 -13.22
C THR A 83 0.70 -26.31 -14.62
N LEU A 84 1.94 -26.12 -15.07
CA LEU A 84 2.54 -26.94 -16.12
C LEU A 84 2.49 -28.42 -15.74
#